data_AF-A0A1Y1LIV3-F1
#
_entry.id   AF-A0A1Y1LIV3-F1
#
_cell.length_a   1.000
_cell.length_b   1.000
_cell.length_c   1.000
_cell.angle_alpha   90.00
_cell.angle_beta   90.00
_cell.angle_gamma   90.00
#
_symmetry.space_group_name_H-M   'P 1'
#
loop_
_entity.id
_entity.type
_entity.pdbx_description
1 polymer ?
#
loop_
_entity_poly.entity_id
_entity_poly.type
_entity_poly.pdbx_seq_one_letter_code
_entity_poly.pdbx_strand_id
1 'polypeptide(L)'
;MVTSVQPLHIWMYGECYLRFSTQIFNLENFHESLHLTNHAVQCKYANYTQRDKSLPEQNMWDSNIFKNYLKDIGKPTVWDDIIFPGLRENIIGTMLACQDTMDRRANTFELYGADFMLGEDFQPWLLEINSCPDLSPSTNVTRRMCPQCLQDVVKVMIDNRRNPSADTGQFRLVYKQNLPKPPLYLGMSLLVRGRRLFKTKKAKSKESKEKLTLLQDITDATINRQFPKLSPVSDYNGPVIKDFIEDIIHAPSMESSGYEFIPALPSTSAKKKHSSKHERKSKRTRER
;
A
#
# COMPACT_ATOMS: atom_id res chain seq x y z
N MET A 1 4.00 3.03 -8.79
CA MET A 1 5.29 3.14 -8.08
C MET A 1 5.48 4.57 -7.62
N VAL A 2 5.93 4.77 -6.39
CA VAL A 2 6.27 6.09 -5.83
C VAL A 2 7.77 6.15 -5.60
N THR A 3 8.43 7.16 -6.16
CA THR A 3 9.91 7.32 -6.08
C THR A 3 10.35 8.46 -5.17
N SER A 4 9.41 9.31 -4.77
CA SER A 4 9.63 10.44 -3.86
C SER A 4 8.29 10.82 -3.26
N VAL A 5 8.25 11.07 -1.95
CA VAL A 5 7.06 11.50 -1.21
C VAL A 5 6.99 13.03 -1.10
N GLN A 6 8.14 13.72 -1.15
CA GLN A 6 8.22 15.18 -1.06
C GLN A 6 9.39 15.71 -1.90
N PRO A 7 9.14 16.26 -3.11
CA PRO A 7 7.85 16.33 -3.81
C PRO A 7 7.32 14.94 -4.19
N LEU A 8 6.00 14.75 -4.16
CA LEU A 8 5.36 13.48 -4.53
C LEU A 8 5.55 13.19 -6.03
N HIS A 9 6.19 12.07 -6.35
CA HIS A 9 6.39 11.56 -7.70
C HIS A 9 5.71 10.20 -7.87
N ILE A 10 4.68 10.15 -8.72
CA ILE A 10 3.90 8.94 -8.97
C ILE A 10 4.13 8.48 -10.40
N TRP A 11 4.59 7.23 -10.53
CA TRP A 11 4.78 6.54 -11.79
C TRP A 11 3.71 5.45 -11.94
N MET A 12 3.00 5.46 -13.05
CA MET A 12 2.02 4.43 -13.40
C MET A 12 2.61 3.53 -14.48
N TYR A 13 2.42 2.22 -14.35
CA TYR A 13 2.85 1.26 -15.35
C TYR A 13 1.81 1.21 -16.47
N GLY A 14 2.25 1.25 -17.73
CA GLY A 14 1.38 1.36 -18.90
C GLY A 14 0.61 0.09 -19.26
N GLU A 15 1.03 -1.06 -18.74
CA GLU A 15 0.29 -2.31 -18.84
C GLU A 15 -0.37 -2.67 -17.50
N CYS A 16 -1.54 -3.29 -17.57
CA CYS A 16 -2.15 -3.97 -16.44
C CYS A 16 -2.80 -5.27 -16.91
N TYR A 17 -3.33 -6.05 -15.98
CA TYR A 17 -4.05 -7.28 -16.28
C TYR A 17 -5.39 -7.32 -15.56
N LEU A 18 -6.35 -8.04 -16.13
CA LEU A 18 -7.68 -8.26 -15.59
C LEU A 18 -7.74 -9.67 -15.02
N ARG A 19 -8.38 -9.84 -13.87
CA ARG A 19 -8.61 -11.14 -13.23
C ARG A 19 -10.08 -11.50 -13.35
N PHE A 20 -10.37 -12.73 -13.79
CA PHE A 20 -11.73 -13.21 -13.98
C PHE A 20 -12.11 -14.24 -12.92
N SER A 21 -13.41 -14.30 -12.62
CA SER A 21 -14.01 -15.41 -11.89
C SER A 21 -14.09 -16.67 -12.79
N THR A 22 -14.02 -17.84 -12.18
CA THR A 22 -14.25 -19.15 -12.81
C THR A 22 -15.72 -19.40 -13.12
N GLN A 23 -16.64 -18.73 -12.42
CA GLN A 23 -18.09 -18.94 -12.50
C GLN A 23 -18.79 -17.72 -13.11
N ILE A 24 -20.06 -17.90 -13.50
CA ILE A 24 -20.90 -16.81 -13.98
C ILE A 24 -21.40 -16.01 -12.77
N PHE A 25 -21.27 -14.68 -12.86
CA PHE A 25 -21.77 -13.77 -11.83
C PHE A 25 -23.30 -13.88 -11.68
N ASN A 26 -23.77 -13.97 -10.44
CA ASN A 26 -25.18 -13.85 -10.09
C ASN A 26 -25.32 -13.34 -8.65
N LEU A 27 -26.46 -12.74 -8.32
CA LEU A 27 -26.74 -12.19 -6.98
C LEU A 27 -27.52 -13.16 -6.08
N GLU A 28 -27.93 -14.32 -6.60
CA GLU A 28 -28.68 -15.32 -5.84
C GLU A 28 -27.75 -16.28 -5.07
N ASN A 29 -26.52 -16.46 -5.56
CA ASN A 29 -25.51 -17.33 -4.96
C ASN A 29 -24.29 -16.52 -4.52
N PHE A 30 -24.04 -16.49 -3.21
CA PHE A 30 -22.93 -15.76 -2.59
C PHE A 30 -21.65 -16.58 -2.45
N HIS A 31 -21.52 -17.70 -3.17
CA HIS A 31 -20.33 -18.52 -3.11
C HIS A 31 -19.09 -17.78 -3.63
N GLU A 32 -17.95 -17.94 -2.94
CA GLU A 32 -16.73 -17.14 -3.16
C GLU A 32 -16.19 -17.23 -4.60
N SER A 33 -16.40 -18.38 -5.26
CA SER A 33 -15.92 -18.57 -6.63
C SER A 33 -16.60 -17.65 -7.64
N LEU A 34 -17.79 -17.11 -7.36
CA LEU A 34 -18.51 -16.19 -8.27
C LEU A 34 -18.07 -14.73 -8.07
N HIS A 35 -17.84 -14.34 -6.82
CA HIS A 35 -17.69 -12.93 -6.44
C HIS A 35 -16.25 -12.49 -6.22
N LEU A 36 -15.33 -13.40 -5.88
CA LEU A 36 -13.93 -13.07 -5.63
C LEU A 36 -13.07 -13.37 -6.85
N THR A 37 -12.35 -12.39 -7.38
CA THR A 37 -11.47 -12.59 -8.55
C THR A 37 -10.04 -13.01 -8.18
N ASN A 38 -9.73 -13.11 -6.88
CA ASN A 38 -8.39 -13.39 -6.38
C ASN A 38 -7.89 -14.74 -6.91
N HIS A 39 -6.68 -14.76 -7.47
CA HIS A 39 -6.11 -15.98 -8.05
C HIS A 39 -6.04 -17.14 -7.05
N ALA A 40 -5.72 -16.86 -5.78
CA ALA A 40 -5.66 -17.85 -4.70
C ALA A 40 -7.01 -18.52 -4.37
N VAL A 41 -8.13 -17.85 -4.67
CA VAL A 41 -9.48 -18.41 -4.55
C VAL A 41 -9.80 -19.17 -5.83
N GLN A 42 -9.61 -18.52 -6.98
CA GLN A 42 -10.02 -19.05 -8.28
C GLN A 42 -9.23 -20.30 -8.71
N CYS A 43 -7.98 -20.46 -8.26
CA CYS A 43 -7.20 -21.67 -8.54
C CYS A 43 -7.74 -22.95 -7.87
N LYS A 44 -8.66 -22.83 -6.91
CA LYS A 44 -9.31 -23.98 -6.25
C LYS A 44 -10.48 -24.55 -7.06
N TYR A 45 -10.96 -23.83 -8.07
CA TYR A 45 -12.20 -24.14 -8.78
C TYR A 45 -11.95 -24.34 -10.28
N ALA A 46 -12.78 -25.17 -10.91
CA ALA A 46 -12.76 -25.36 -12.35
C ALA A 46 -13.63 -24.31 -13.05
N ASN A 47 -13.24 -23.92 -14.26
CA ASN A 47 -14.01 -23.00 -15.09
C ASN A 47 -15.38 -23.59 -15.43
N TYR A 48 -16.44 -22.80 -15.25
CA TYR A 48 -17.79 -23.21 -15.60
C TYR A 48 -17.93 -23.39 -17.11
N THR A 49 -18.55 -24.49 -17.54
CA THR A 49 -18.61 -24.88 -18.96
C THR A 49 -19.44 -23.95 -19.82
N GLN A 50 -20.43 -23.26 -19.24
CA GLN A 50 -21.32 -22.35 -19.97
C GLN A 50 -20.85 -20.89 -19.94
N ARG A 51 -19.65 -20.62 -19.42
CA ARG A 51 -19.10 -19.26 -19.44
C ARG A 51 -18.80 -18.81 -20.88
N ASP A 52 -18.58 -17.51 -21.05
CA ASP A 52 -18.17 -16.95 -22.34
C ASP A 52 -16.88 -17.61 -22.85
N LYS A 53 -16.91 -18.08 -24.10
CA LYS A 53 -15.81 -18.80 -24.76
C LYS A 53 -14.61 -17.90 -25.08
N SER A 54 -14.81 -16.58 -25.08
CA SER A 54 -13.73 -15.60 -25.25
C SER A 54 -12.81 -15.53 -24.03
N LEU A 55 -13.28 -15.95 -22.85
CA LEU A 55 -12.49 -15.90 -21.62
C LEU A 55 -11.36 -16.94 -21.63
N PRO A 56 -10.14 -16.55 -21.21
CA PRO A 56 -8.97 -17.41 -21.27
C PRO A 56 -9.01 -18.46 -20.15
N GLU A 57 -8.48 -19.66 -20.38
CA GLU A 57 -8.50 -20.74 -19.38
C GLU A 57 -7.85 -20.36 -18.05
N GLN A 58 -6.81 -19.52 -18.10
CA GLN A 58 -6.07 -19.04 -16.93
C GLN A 58 -6.72 -17.84 -16.23
N ASN A 59 -7.92 -17.44 -16.65
CA ASN A 59 -8.73 -16.37 -16.04
C ASN A 59 -8.02 -15.03 -15.91
N MET A 60 -7.16 -14.71 -16.89
CA MET A 60 -6.43 -13.46 -16.91
C MET A 60 -6.25 -12.93 -18.33
N TRP A 61 -6.59 -11.66 -18.53
CA TRP A 61 -6.26 -10.91 -19.75
C TRP A 61 -5.20 -9.87 -19.46
N ASP A 62 -4.36 -9.57 -20.44
CA ASP A 62 -3.62 -8.31 -20.42
C ASP A 62 -4.51 -7.16 -20.93
N SER A 63 -4.11 -5.94 -20.58
CA SER A 63 -4.81 -4.72 -20.98
C SER A 63 -4.94 -4.56 -22.50
N ASN A 64 -4.04 -5.13 -23.31
CA ASN A 64 -4.13 -5.04 -24.78
C ASN A 64 -5.26 -5.92 -25.32
N ILE A 65 -5.39 -7.14 -24.80
CA ILE A 65 -6.53 -8.03 -25.13
C ILE A 65 -7.84 -7.35 -24.73
N PHE A 66 -7.89 -6.75 -23.54
CA PHE A 66 -9.09 -6.05 -23.09
C PHE A 66 -9.43 -4.82 -23.95
N LYS A 67 -8.44 -4.03 -24.39
CA LYS A 67 -8.65 -2.96 -25.37
C LYS A 67 -9.22 -3.47 -26.69
N ASN A 68 -8.77 -4.63 -27.16
CA ASN A 68 -9.32 -5.24 -28.37
C ASN A 68 -10.76 -5.71 -28.15
N TYR A 69 -11.06 -6.34 -27.01
CA TYR A 69 -12.43 -6.67 -26.63
C TYR A 69 -13.34 -5.43 -26.60
N LEU A 70 -12.87 -4.30 -26.05
CA LEU A 70 -13.60 -3.03 -26.05
C LEU A 70 -13.90 -2.55 -27.48
N LYS A 71 -12.97 -2.73 -28.43
CA LYS A 71 -13.21 -2.43 -29.84
C LYS A 71 -14.28 -3.35 -30.44
N ASP A 72 -14.22 -4.65 -30.12
CA ASP A 72 -15.15 -5.65 -30.64
C ASP A 72 -16.59 -5.41 -30.16
N ILE A 73 -16.79 -4.91 -28.95
CA ILE A 73 -18.11 -4.51 -28.43
C ILE A 73 -18.53 -3.09 -28.85
N GLY A 74 -17.82 -2.46 -29.79
CA GLY A 74 -18.16 -1.14 -30.33
C GLY A 74 -17.80 0.04 -29.43
N LYS A 75 -16.89 -0.14 -28.47
CA LYS A 75 -16.46 0.87 -27.49
C LYS A 75 -14.94 1.14 -27.53
N PRO A 76 -14.37 1.49 -28.71
CA PRO A 76 -12.94 1.54 -28.92
C PRO A 76 -12.20 2.59 -28.09
N THR A 77 -12.86 3.68 -27.70
CA THR A 77 -12.23 4.82 -27.01
C THR A 77 -12.35 4.77 -25.50
N VAL A 78 -13.22 3.90 -24.95
CA VAL A 78 -13.53 3.83 -23.51
C VAL A 78 -12.29 3.61 -22.65
N TRP A 79 -11.31 2.85 -23.14
CA TRP A 79 -10.06 2.66 -22.42
C TRP A 79 -9.30 3.98 -22.22
N ASP A 80 -9.11 4.74 -23.29
CA ASP A 80 -8.28 5.94 -23.28
C ASP A 80 -9.02 7.16 -22.73
N ASP A 81 -10.35 7.22 -22.90
CA ASP A 81 -11.17 8.36 -22.49
C ASP A 81 -11.70 8.25 -21.06
N ILE A 82 -11.95 7.02 -20.55
CA ILE A 82 -12.63 6.79 -19.27
C ILE A 82 -11.75 5.99 -18.32
N ILE A 83 -11.40 4.75 -18.71
CA ILE A 83 -10.79 3.80 -17.79
C ILE A 83 -9.40 4.28 -17.35
N PHE A 84 -8.50 4.55 -18.29
CA PHE A 84 -7.13 4.92 -17.97
C PHE A 84 -7.03 6.27 -17.22
N PRO A 85 -7.75 7.34 -17.62
CA PRO A 85 -7.84 8.56 -16.83
C PRO A 85 -8.40 8.33 -15.43
N GLY A 86 -9.49 7.57 -15.30
CA GLY A 86 -10.08 7.27 -13.99
C GLY A 86 -9.14 6.48 -13.07
N LEU A 87 -8.42 5.49 -13.60
CA LEU A 87 -7.39 4.76 -12.85
C LEU A 87 -6.30 5.72 -12.34
N ARG A 88 -5.81 6.59 -13.24
CA ARG A 88 -4.79 7.58 -12.91
C ARG A 88 -5.27 8.54 -11.82
N GLU A 89 -6.46 9.09 -11.94
CA GLU A 89 -7.03 10.05 -10.99
C GLU A 89 -7.23 9.43 -9.60
N ASN A 90 -7.78 8.22 -9.53
CA ASN A 90 -7.93 7.48 -8.27
C ASN A 90 -6.59 7.23 -7.58
N ILE A 91 -5.55 6.82 -8.33
CA ILE A 91 -4.21 6.60 -7.77
C ILE A 91 -3.62 7.92 -7.27
N ILE A 92 -3.69 8.99 -8.06
CA ILE A 92 -3.15 10.30 -7.66
C ILE A 92 -3.87 10.83 -6.42
N GLY A 93 -5.20 10.79 -6.41
CA GLY A 93 -6.02 11.24 -5.29
C GLY A 93 -5.70 10.48 -4.00
N THR A 94 -5.61 9.15 -4.08
CA THR A 94 -5.28 8.31 -2.92
C THR A 94 -3.88 8.59 -2.39
N MET A 95 -2.89 8.71 -3.27
CA MET A 95 -1.50 8.97 -2.87
C MET A 95 -1.33 10.37 -2.28
N LEU A 96 -2.05 11.37 -2.80
CA LEU A 96 -2.08 12.73 -2.23
C LEU A 96 -2.73 12.77 -0.86
N ALA A 97 -3.87 12.10 -0.69
CA ALA A 97 -4.58 12.03 0.59
C ALA A 97 -3.71 11.39 1.69
N CYS A 98 -2.90 10.40 1.34
CA CYS A 98 -2.02 9.71 2.28
C CYS A 98 -0.63 10.34 2.43
N GLN A 99 -0.28 11.35 1.63
CA GLN A 99 1.09 11.88 1.49
C GLN A 99 1.71 12.33 2.83
N ASP A 100 0.91 12.91 3.72
CA ASP A 100 1.39 13.42 5.01
C ASP A 100 1.77 12.32 6.00
N THR A 101 1.19 11.13 5.84
CA THR A 101 1.46 9.96 6.68
C THR A 101 2.56 9.05 6.12
N MET A 102 2.92 9.24 4.85
CA MET A 102 3.98 8.45 4.20
C MET A 102 5.36 8.81 4.76
N ASP A 103 6.19 7.78 4.97
CA ASP A 103 7.55 7.98 5.47
C ASP A 103 8.41 8.72 4.43
N ARG A 104 8.98 9.84 4.85
CA ARG A 104 9.79 10.71 4.00
C ARG A 104 11.24 10.26 4.05
N ARG A 105 11.51 9.12 3.42
CA ARG A 105 12.85 8.58 3.32
C ARG A 105 13.47 8.88 1.96
N ALA A 106 14.66 9.48 1.98
CA ALA A 106 15.41 9.72 0.75
C ALA A 106 15.93 8.40 0.18
N ASN A 107 16.01 8.32 -1.15
CA ASN A 107 16.53 7.16 -1.89
C ASN A 107 15.74 5.86 -1.66
N THR A 108 14.47 5.97 -1.31
CA THR A 108 13.55 4.83 -1.28
C THR A 108 12.51 4.97 -2.37
N PHE A 109 11.95 3.83 -2.74
CA PHE A 109 10.79 3.75 -3.62
C PHE A 109 9.90 2.64 -3.11
N GLU A 110 8.64 2.70 -3.47
CA GLU A 110 7.69 1.62 -3.20
C GLU A 110 6.88 1.31 -4.46
N LEU A 111 6.79 0.02 -4.77
CA LEU A 111 5.93 -0.51 -5.82
C LEU A 111 4.63 -0.97 -5.15
N TYR A 112 3.53 -0.34 -5.57
CA TYR A 112 2.18 -0.69 -5.14
C TYR A 112 1.45 -1.43 -6.26
N GLY A 113 0.60 -2.38 -5.89
CA GLY A 113 -0.47 -2.89 -6.75
C GLY A 113 -1.79 -2.24 -6.35
N ALA A 114 -2.57 -1.75 -7.31
CA ALA A 114 -3.87 -1.18 -7.03
C ALA A 114 -4.94 -2.01 -7.74
N ASP A 115 -5.90 -2.49 -6.97
CA ASP A 115 -6.96 -3.36 -7.46
C ASP A 115 -8.22 -2.51 -7.72
N PHE A 116 -8.76 -2.63 -8.92
CA PHE A 116 -9.91 -1.87 -9.39
C PHE A 116 -11.02 -2.80 -9.86
N MET A 117 -12.25 -2.32 -9.76
CA MET A 117 -13.43 -2.90 -10.39
C MET A 117 -14.03 -1.89 -11.35
N LEU A 118 -14.41 -2.34 -12.55
CA LEU A 118 -15.08 -1.48 -13.54
C LEU A 118 -16.59 -1.56 -13.34
N GLY A 119 -17.24 -0.41 -13.22
CA GLY A 119 -18.70 -0.30 -13.24
C GLY A 119 -19.29 -0.57 -14.61
N GLU A 120 -20.63 -0.62 -14.70
CA GLU A 120 -21.36 -0.76 -15.97
C GLU A 120 -21.13 0.42 -16.93
N ASP A 121 -20.79 1.58 -16.36
CA ASP A 121 -20.38 2.81 -17.04
C ASP A 121 -18.88 2.87 -17.37
N PHE A 122 -18.15 1.78 -17.14
CA PHE A 122 -16.69 1.67 -17.25
C PHE A 122 -15.90 2.55 -16.29
N GLN A 123 -16.55 3.20 -15.32
CA GLN A 123 -15.82 3.97 -14.32
C GLN A 123 -15.03 3.02 -13.41
N PRO A 124 -13.73 3.25 -13.19
CA PRO A 124 -12.93 2.43 -12.31
C PRO A 124 -13.17 2.82 -10.84
N TRP A 125 -13.52 1.83 -10.04
CA TRP A 125 -13.68 1.92 -8.59
C TRP A 125 -12.48 1.28 -7.92
N LEU A 126 -11.72 2.08 -7.17
CA LEU A 126 -10.58 1.59 -6.39
C LEU A 126 -11.10 0.73 -5.23
N LEU A 127 -10.62 -0.52 -5.15
CA LEU A 127 -10.96 -1.44 -4.07
C LEU A 127 -9.93 -1.42 -2.96
N GLU A 128 -8.66 -1.63 -3.33
CA GLU A 128 -7.55 -1.68 -2.39
C GLU A 128 -6.23 -1.31 -3.07
N ILE A 129 -5.26 -0.92 -2.24
CA ILE A 129 -3.87 -0.73 -2.64
C ILE A 129 -3.00 -1.63 -1.77
N ASN A 130 -2.28 -2.52 -2.43
CA ASN A 130 -1.38 -3.48 -1.82
C ASN A 130 0.06 -2.94 -1.85
N SER A 131 0.66 -2.77 -0.67
CA SER A 131 2.10 -2.72 -0.52
C SER A 131 2.69 -4.11 -0.82
N CYS A 132 3.71 -4.17 -1.67
CA CYS A 132 4.31 -5.44 -2.12
C CYS A 132 3.34 -6.34 -2.92
N PRO A 133 2.98 -5.95 -4.15
CA PRO A 133 2.15 -6.80 -5.00
C PRO A 133 2.83 -8.14 -5.30
N ASP A 134 2.04 -9.20 -5.46
CA ASP A 134 2.57 -10.50 -5.89
C ASP A 134 3.08 -10.41 -7.34
N LEU A 135 4.35 -10.80 -7.52
CA LEU A 135 5.06 -10.81 -8.80
C LEU A 135 5.37 -12.24 -9.27
N SER A 136 4.71 -13.23 -8.68
CA SER A 136 4.87 -14.64 -9.04
C SER A 136 4.32 -14.93 -10.45
N PRO A 137 5.00 -15.77 -11.26
CA PRO A 137 4.60 -16.09 -12.63
C PRO A 137 3.47 -17.15 -12.69
N SER A 138 2.34 -16.83 -12.05
CA SER A 138 1.16 -17.70 -11.89
C SER A 138 0.44 -18.00 -13.20
N THR A 139 0.40 -17.05 -14.13
CA THR A 139 -0.24 -17.18 -15.45
C THR A 139 0.76 -16.80 -16.54
N ASN A 140 0.42 -17.05 -17.81
CA ASN A 140 1.23 -16.61 -18.94
C ASN A 140 1.34 -15.07 -18.98
N VAL A 141 0.30 -14.36 -18.52
CA VAL A 141 0.28 -12.90 -18.45
C VAL A 141 1.27 -12.40 -17.39
N THR A 142 1.20 -12.89 -16.15
CA THR A 142 2.12 -12.47 -15.08
C THR A 142 3.56 -12.93 -15.33
N ARG A 143 3.76 -14.11 -15.96
CA ARG A 143 5.08 -14.59 -16.36
C ARG A 143 5.79 -13.65 -17.33
N ARG A 144 5.05 -12.97 -18.21
CA ARG A 144 5.60 -11.94 -19.11
C ARG A 144 5.75 -10.60 -18.41
N MET A 145 4.68 -10.13 -17.76
CA MET A 145 4.57 -8.76 -17.28
C MET A 145 5.42 -8.48 -16.04
N CYS A 146 5.48 -9.41 -15.08
CA CYS A 146 6.17 -9.18 -13.80
C CYS A 146 7.69 -9.00 -13.97
N PRO A 147 8.41 -9.85 -14.73
CA PRO A 147 9.83 -9.63 -14.99
C PRO A 147 10.10 -8.31 -15.74
N GLN A 148 9.26 -7.96 -16.72
CA GLN A 148 9.39 -6.72 -17.48
C GLN A 148 9.19 -5.49 -16.58
N CYS A 149 8.16 -5.51 -15.72
CA CYS A 149 7.90 -4.45 -14.75
C CYS A 149 9.10 -4.25 -13.81
N LEU A 150 9.68 -5.34 -13.29
CA LEU A 150 10.86 -5.27 -12.44
C LEU A 150 12.09 -4.69 -13.16
N GLN A 151 12.30 -5.03 -14.44
CA GLN A 151 13.37 -4.41 -15.24
C GLN A 151 13.13 -2.90 -15.41
N ASP A 152 11.90 -2.50 -15.70
CA ASP A 152 11.54 -1.09 -15.88
C ASP A 152 11.60 -0.29 -14.56
N VAL A 153 11.37 -0.93 -13.40
CA VAL A 153 11.64 -0.31 -12.09
C VAL A 153 13.11 0.10 -11.98
N VAL A 154 14.03 -0.77 -12.40
CA VAL A 154 15.48 -0.46 -12.37
C VAL A 154 15.80 0.72 -13.27
N LYS A 155 15.22 0.77 -14.48
CA LYS A 155 15.39 1.89 -15.40
C LYS A 155 14.97 3.22 -14.79
N VAL A 156 13.81 3.27 -14.13
CA VAL A 156 13.34 4.49 -13.47
C VAL A 156 14.22 4.88 -12.27
N MET A 157 14.63 3.91 -11.45
CA MET A 157 15.35 4.18 -10.21
C MET A 157 16.84 4.49 -10.41
N ILE A 158 17.46 3.91 -11.43
CA ILE A 158 18.90 4.04 -11.69
C ILE A 158 19.16 4.90 -12.92
N ASP A 159 18.61 4.51 -14.07
CA ASP A 159 18.99 5.12 -15.36
C ASP A 159 18.40 6.52 -15.49
N ASN A 160 17.10 6.68 -15.26
CA ASN A 160 16.43 7.97 -15.29
C ASN A 160 16.96 8.94 -14.21
N ARG A 161 17.46 8.41 -13.09
CA ARG A 161 18.11 9.21 -12.05
C ARG A 161 19.46 9.78 -12.51
N ARG A 162 20.19 9.05 -13.36
CA ARG A 162 21.47 9.48 -13.94
C ARG A 162 21.28 10.37 -15.16
N ASN A 163 20.31 10.03 -16.00
CA ASN A 163 19.96 10.75 -17.20
C ASN A 163 18.42 10.87 -17.31
N PRO A 164 17.84 12.06 -17.10
CA PRO A 164 16.39 12.28 -17.21
C PRO A 164 15.76 11.99 -18.59
N SER A 165 16.57 11.76 -19.63
CA SER A 165 16.10 11.36 -20.96
C SER A 165 16.21 9.85 -21.22
N ALA A 166 16.59 9.05 -20.22
CA ALA A 166 16.71 7.61 -20.35
C ALA A 166 15.34 6.95 -20.54
N ASP A 167 15.33 5.79 -21.19
CA ASP A 167 14.13 4.95 -21.31
C ASP A 167 13.62 4.55 -19.92
N THR A 168 12.32 4.72 -19.68
CA THR A 168 11.63 4.27 -18.45
C THR A 168 10.78 3.03 -18.68
N GLY A 169 10.89 2.43 -19.87
CA GLY A 169 10.06 1.31 -20.30
C GLY A 169 8.59 1.68 -20.30
N GLN A 170 7.76 0.83 -19.69
CA GLN A 170 6.32 1.09 -19.62
C GLN A 170 5.91 2.02 -18.46
N PHE A 171 6.83 2.44 -17.58
CA PHE A 171 6.50 3.43 -16.56
C PHE A 171 6.37 4.83 -17.17
N ARG A 172 5.27 5.50 -16.82
CA ARG A 172 5.02 6.91 -17.14
C ARG A 172 4.86 7.72 -15.87
N LEU A 173 5.52 8.87 -15.80
CA LEU A 173 5.34 9.81 -14.70
C LEU A 173 3.96 10.48 -14.84
N VAL A 174 3.01 10.08 -14.00
CA VAL A 174 1.61 10.55 -14.07
C VAL A 174 1.35 11.75 -13.16
N TYR A 175 2.18 11.93 -12.14
CA TYR A 175 2.10 13.07 -11.23
C TYR A 175 3.47 13.45 -10.69
N LYS A 176 3.74 14.75 -10.71
CA LYS A 176 4.92 15.38 -10.12
C LYS A 176 4.45 16.60 -9.35
N GLN A 177 4.55 16.53 -8.03
CA GLN A 177 4.16 17.65 -7.18
C GLN A 177 5.09 18.84 -7.39
N ASN A 178 4.49 20.00 -7.65
CA ASN A 178 5.22 21.26 -7.69
C ASN A 178 5.21 21.87 -6.30
N LEU A 179 6.36 21.83 -5.62
CA LEU A 179 6.55 22.55 -4.36
C LEU A 179 7.06 23.96 -4.69
N PRO A 180 6.26 25.02 -4.48
CA PRO A 180 6.75 26.37 -4.68
C PRO A 180 7.92 26.62 -3.74
N LYS A 181 8.94 27.34 -4.23
CA LYS A 181 10.01 27.81 -3.36
C LYS A 181 9.36 28.70 -2.29
N PRO A 182 9.63 28.47 -0.99
CA PRO A 182 9.12 29.37 0.03
C PRO A 182 9.60 30.79 -0.34
N PRO A 183 8.72 31.81 -0.24
CA PRO A 183 9.12 33.18 -0.51
C PRO A 183 10.31 33.52 0.39
N LEU A 184 11.22 34.36 -0.12
CA LEU A 184 12.31 34.89 0.69
C LEU A 184 11.69 35.52 1.94
N TYR A 185 11.97 34.94 3.10
CA TYR A 185 11.46 35.43 4.37
C TYR A 185 12.05 36.84 4.61
N LEU A 186 11.23 37.88 4.43
CA LEU A 186 11.57 39.29 4.69
C LEU A 186 11.38 39.69 6.18
N GLY A 187 11.20 38.72 7.08
CA GLY A 187 11.02 38.94 8.52
C GLY A 187 12.30 38.79 9.34
N MET A 188 12.19 39.07 10.65
CA MET A 188 13.29 39.03 11.64
C MET A 188 14.18 37.80 11.50
N SER A 189 15.50 38.00 11.39
CA SER A 189 16.51 36.95 11.25
C SER A 189 16.53 35.99 12.46
N LEU A 190 15.66 34.98 12.45
CA LEU A 190 15.64 33.93 13.46
C LEU A 190 16.78 32.93 13.17
N LEU A 191 17.80 32.98 14.01
CA LEU A 191 18.95 32.07 13.95
C LEU A 191 18.75 30.94 14.97
N VAL A 192 18.63 29.70 14.48
CA VAL A 192 18.69 28.51 15.35
C VAL A 192 20.15 28.10 15.52
N ARG A 193 20.70 28.34 16.73
CA ARG A 193 22.02 27.83 17.14
C ARG A 193 21.85 26.50 17.88
N GLY A 194 22.09 25.39 17.17
CA GLY A 194 22.20 24.07 17.78
C GLY A 194 23.66 23.71 18.11
N ARG A 195 23.90 23.06 19.25
CA ARG A 195 25.18 22.41 19.56
C ARG A 195 24.97 20.90 19.59
N ARG A 196 25.76 20.15 18.81
CA ARG A 196 25.73 18.68 18.80
C ARG A 196 26.04 18.15 20.20
N LEU A 197 25.10 17.42 20.80
CA LEU A 197 25.35 16.63 22.00
C LEU A 197 26.03 15.33 21.59
N PHE A 198 27.32 15.20 21.84
CA PHE A 198 28.03 13.94 21.66
C PHE A 198 27.55 12.98 22.76
N LYS A 199 26.92 11.86 22.40
CA LYS A 199 26.78 10.73 23.33
C LYS A 199 28.19 10.23 23.62
N THR A 200 28.70 10.53 24.82
CA THR A 200 29.93 9.92 25.33
C THR A 200 29.76 8.40 25.26
N LYS A 201 30.59 7.72 24.46
CA LYS A 201 30.66 6.26 24.47
C LYS A 201 30.96 5.86 25.92
N LYS A 202 29.99 5.29 26.64
CA LYS A 202 30.26 4.62 27.91
C LYS A 202 31.31 3.55 27.61
N ALA A 203 32.49 3.69 28.21
CA ALA A 203 33.49 2.64 28.20
C ALA A 203 32.85 1.37 28.78
N LYS A 204 32.98 0.25 28.07
CA LYS A 204 32.57 -1.06 28.57
C LYS A 204 33.50 -1.44 29.72
N SER A 205 33.08 -1.28 30.97
CA SER A 205 33.66 -2.01 32.10
C SER A 205 32.78 -3.22 32.43
N LYS A 206 33.44 -4.35 32.70
CA LYS A 206 32.90 -5.69 32.93
C LYS A 206 31.86 -5.74 34.05
N GLU A 207 30.94 -6.70 33.92
CA GLU A 207 29.86 -7.04 34.85
C GLU A 207 30.31 -7.38 36.28
N SER A 208 29.45 -7.04 37.25
CA SER A 208 29.24 -7.81 38.49
C SER A 208 27.77 -7.64 38.91
N LYS A 209 27.10 -8.77 39.18
CA LYS A 209 25.69 -8.89 39.58
C LYS A 209 25.46 -8.30 40.99
N GLU A 210 24.37 -7.56 41.20
CA GLU A 210 23.23 -7.93 42.07
C GLU A 210 22.19 -6.79 42.26
N LYS A 211 20.91 -7.20 42.12
CA LYS A 211 19.64 -6.71 42.67
C LYS A 211 19.36 -5.21 42.92
N LEU A 212 18.36 -4.73 42.16
CA LEU A 212 17.09 -4.13 42.60
C LEU A 212 17.13 -3.00 43.66
N THR A 213 16.94 -1.75 43.22
CA THR A 213 15.89 -0.85 43.75
C THR A 213 15.70 0.36 42.82
N LEU A 214 14.47 0.52 42.34
CA LEU A 214 13.94 1.73 41.72
C LEU A 214 13.73 2.79 42.83
N LEU A 215 13.91 4.06 42.47
CA LEU A 215 13.36 5.26 43.15
C LEU A 215 14.03 5.74 44.45
N GLN A 216 15.31 6.05 44.39
CA GLN A 216 15.88 7.14 45.19
C GLN A 216 17.10 7.71 44.45
N ASP A 217 17.35 9.01 44.59
CA ASP A 217 18.53 9.74 44.11
C ASP A 217 18.43 10.47 42.74
N ILE A 218 17.29 11.11 42.48
CA ILE A 218 17.31 12.42 41.79
C ILE A 218 16.45 13.41 42.59
N THR A 219 16.86 13.70 43.82
CA THR A 219 16.35 14.85 44.59
C THR A 219 17.40 15.91 44.90
N ASP A 220 18.68 15.73 44.57
CA ASP A 220 19.72 16.72 44.93
C ASP A 220 20.60 17.14 43.75
N ALA A 221 19.99 17.84 42.79
CA ALA A 221 20.73 18.74 41.90
C ALA A 221 19.90 20.00 41.64
N THR A 222 19.73 20.80 42.69
CA THR A 222 19.30 22.19 42.64
C THR A 222 20.28 22.99 41.77
N ILE A 223 20.06 23.02 40.45
CA ILE A 223 20.65 24.02 39.58
C ILE A 223 19.72 25.22 39.59
N ASN A 224 20.06 26.18 40.46
CA ASN A 224 19.56 27.55 40.43
C ASN A 224 19.82 28.14 39.03
N ARG A 225 18.79 28.18 38.19
CA ARG A 225 18.72 29.05 37.01
C ARG A 225 17.35 29.70 36.98
N GLN A 226 17.29 30.98 37.34
CA GLN A 226 16.12 31.81 37.12
C GLN A 226 15.85 31.88 35.62
N PHE A 227 14.73 31.28 35.19
CA PHE A 227 14.15 31.61 33.90
C PHE A 227 13.51 33.00 33.97
N PRO A 228 13.56 33.82 32.91
CA PRO A 228 12.87 35.09 32.90
C PRO A 228 11.36 34.84 33.10
N LYS A 229 10.75 35.57 34.05
CA LYS A 229 9.30 35.51 34.27
C LYS A 229 8.59 36.02 33.02
N LEU A 230 7.75 35.18 32.42
CA LEU A 230 6.80 35.59 31.39
C LEU A 230 5.81 36.59 32.01
N SER A 231 5.62 37.72 31.35
CA SER A 231 4.59 38.70 31.69
C SER A 231 3.20 38.07 31.57
N PRO A 232 2.24 38.43 32.44
CA PRO A 232 0.90 37.86 32.42
C PRO A 232 0.21 38.14 31.08
N VAL A 233 -0.32 37.08 30.47
CA VAL A 233 -1.13 37.15 29.25
C VAL A 233 -2.42 37.90 29.58
N SER A 234 -2.51 39.17 29.21
CA SER A 234 -3.76 39.91 29.36
C SER A 234 -4.20 40.70 28.12
N ASP A 235 -3.44 40.73 27.01
CA ASP A 235 -3.89 41.42 25.79
C ASP A 235 -3.46 40.68 24.50
N TYR A 236 -3.94 39.45 24.27
CA TYR A 236 -3.80 38.78 22.98
C TYR A 236 -5.16 38.68 22.27
N ASN A 237 -5.34 39.46 21.21
CA ASN A 237 -6.54 39.47 20.35
C ASN A 237 -6.31 38.73 19.01
N GLY A 238 -5.53 37.65 19.01
CA GLY A 238 -5.36 36.77 17.84
C GLY A 238 -6.18 35.48 17.95
N PRO A 239 -6.33 34.70 16.86
CA PRO A 239 -7.07 33.44 16.90
C PRO A 239 -6.40 32.44 17.86
N VAL A 240 -7.21 31.87 18.75
CA VAL A 240 -6.81 30.86 19.72
C VAL A 240 -7.12 29.49 19.12
N ILE A 241 -6.10 28.66 18.94
CA ILE A 241 -6.27 27.27 18.53
C ILE A 241 -6.69 26.48 19.77
N LYS A 242 -7.95 26.06 19.82
CA LYS A 242 -8.46 25.14 20.84
C LYS A 242 -8.16 23.70 20.45
N ASP A 243 -7.92 22.86 21.46
CA ASP A 243 -7.61 21.45 21.27
C ASP A 243 -8.89 20.67 20.95
N PHE A 244 -8.90 19.92 19.85
CA PHE A 244 -10.09 19.28 19.27
C PHE A 244 -10.72 18.19 20.16
N ILE A 245 -10.03 17.80 21.23
CA ILE A 245 -10.48 16.77 22.19
C ILE A 245 -11.61 17.30 23.10
N GLU A 246 -11.65 18.61 23.40
CA GLU A 246 -12.68 19.18 24.29
C GLU A 246 -14.08 19.18 23.66
N ASP A 247 -14.16 19.27 22.33
CA ASP A 247 -15.42 19.31 21.57
C ASP A 247 -16.07 17.92 21.38
N ILE A 248 -15.28 16.84 21.48
CA ILE A 248 -15.78 15.45 21.34
C ILE A 248 -16.48 14.97 22.62
N ILE A 249 -16.09 15.50 23.78
CA ILE A 249 -16.68 15.12 25.09
C ILE A 249 -18.10 15.68 25.27
N HIS A 250 -18.49 16.70 24.48
CA HIS A 250 -19.78 17.39 24.60
C HIS A 250 -20.84 16.96 23.56
N ALA A 251 -20.55 15.96 22.71
CA ALA A 251 -21.53 15.44 21.75
C ALA A 251 -22.50 14.45 22.42
N PRO A 252 -23.83 14.64 22.33
CA PRO A 252 -24.80 13.72 22.92
C PRO A 252 -24.80 12.37 22.19
N SER A 253 -24.81 11.30 22.96
CA SER A 253 -24.77 9.90 22.54
C SER A 253 -25.92 9.54 21.60
N MET A 254 -25.63 9.10 20.37
CA MET A 254 -26.61 8.42 19.52
C MET A 254 -26.55 6.90 19.75
N GLU A 255 -27.74 6.35 19.97
CA GLU A 255 -28.05 5.01 20.44
C GLU A 255 -27.73 3.89 19.43
N SER A 256 -27.54 2.71 20.00
CA SER A 256 -27.30 1.42 19.34
C SER A 256 -28.46 0.98 18.45
N SER A 257 -28.20 0.73 17.16
CA SER A 257 -29.08 -0.09 16.32
C SER A 257 -28.61 -1.55 16.35
N GLY A 258 -29.35 -2.37 17.11
CA GLY A 258 -29.11 -3.80 17.27
C GLY A 258 -29.44 -4.61 16.02
N TYR A 259 -28.44 -5.32 15.51
CA TYR A 259 -28.62 -6.40 14.54
C TYR A 259 -28.08 -7.70 15.15
N GLU A 260 -28.97 -8.67 15.28
CA GLU A 260 -28.71 -9.99 15.85
C GLU A 260 -28.13 -10.92 14.77
N PHE A 261 -26.98 -11.54 15.06
CA PHE A 261 -26.23 -12.37 14.12
C PHE A 261 -26.71 -13.83 14.20
N ILE A 262 -27.16 -14.41 13.08
CA ILE A 262 -27.54 -15.83 13.01
C ILE A 262 -26.48 -16.62 12.20
N PRO A 263 -25.80 -17.62 12.80
CA PRO A 263 -24.80 -18.42 12.10
C PRO A 263 -25.40 -19.63 11.34
N ALA A 264 -24.86 -19.95 10.16
CA ALA A 264 -25.20 -21.13 9.36
C ALA A 264 -24.17 -22.28 9.53
N LEU A 265 -24.66 -23.52 9.50
CA LEU A 265 -23.93 -24.75 9.82
C LEU A 265 -22.96 -25.21 8.71
N PRO A 266 -21.80 -25.81 9.05
CA PRO A 266 -20.84 -26.33 8.08
C PRO A 266 -21.31 -27.63 7.41
N SER A 267 -20.92 -27.83 6.15
CA SER A 267 -21.16 -29.08 5.43
C SER A 267 -20.39 -30.24 6.06
N THR A 268 -21.05 -31.38 6.27
CA THR A 268 -20.45 -32.63 6.75
C THR A 268 -19.36 -33.11 5.81
N SER A 269 -18.09 -32.93 6.19
CA SER A 269 -16.98 -33.58 5.51
C SER A 269 -16.92 -35.04 5.94
N ALA A 270 -17.09 -35.94 4.96
CA ALA A 270 -16.78 -37.36 5.12
C ALA A 270 -15.30 -37.50 5.55
N LYS A 271 -15.09 -38.14 6.70
CA LYS A 271 -13.79 -38.42 7.31
C LYS A 271 -12.81 -39.03 6.29
N LYS A 272 -11.78 -38.28 5.86
CA LYS A 272 -10.55 -38.90 5.34
C LYS A 272 -9.63 -39.22 6.51
N LYS A 273 -9.48 -40.53 6.76
CA LYS A 273 -8.55 -41.10 7.74
C LYS A 273 -7.11 -40.65 7.45
N HIS A 274 -6.46 -40.07 8.45
CA HIS A 274 -5.02 -39.94 8.52
C HIS A 274 -4.36 -41.33 8.57
N SER A 275 -3.44 -41.63 7.66
CA SER A 275 -2.43 -42.69 7.84
C SER A 275 -1.05 -42.06 7.94
N SER A 276 -0.31 -42.53 8.94
CA SER A 276 0.94 -42.02 9.49
C SER A 276 2.14 -42.03 8.55
N LYS A 277 3.03 -41.05 8.80
CA LYS A 277 4.42 -40.94 8.33
C LYS A 277 5.18 -42.27 8.43
N HIS A 278 5.84 -42.67 7.34
CA HIS A 278 6.98 -43.58 7.38
C HIS A 278 8.27 -42.89 6.94
N GLU A 279 9.21 -42.96 7.86
CA GLU A 279 10.62 -42.57 7.87
C GLU A 279 11.42 -43.20 6.72
N ARG A 280 12.14 -42.39 5.92
CA ARG A 280 13.16 -42.88 4.96
C ARG A 280 14.56 -42.61 5.52
N LYS A 281 15.18 -43.66 6.05
CA LYS A 281 16.61 -43.74 6.37
C LYS A 281 17.45 -43.84 5.10
N SER A 282 18.53 -43.05 5.04
CA SER A 282 19.58 -43.16 4.04
C SER A 282 20.39 -44.44 4.24
N LYS A 283 20.59 -45.24 3.19
CA LYS A 283 21.67 -46.24 3.11
C LYS A 283 22.67 -45.77 2.05
N ARG A 284 23.86 -45.38 2.51
CA ARG A 284 25.10 -45.34 1.72
C ARG A 284 25.56 -46.77 1.51
N THR A 285 25.72 -47.18 0.25
CA THR A 285 26.42 -48.39 -0.16
C THR A 285 27.92 -48.09 -0.28
N ARG A 286 28.75 -48.95 0.31
CA ARG A 286 30.19 -49.10 0.11
C ARG A 286 30.46 -50.56 -0.25
N GLU A 287 31.58 -50.79 -0.93
CA GLU A 287 32.15 -52.04 -1.46
C GLU A 287 31.62 -52.41 -2.86
N ARG A 288 32.45 -52.53 -3.89
CA ARG A 288 33.88 -52.87 -3.97
C ARG A 288 34.71 -51.84 -4.74
#